data_AF-A0A645DF27-F1
#
_entry.id   AF-A0A645DF27-F1
#
_cell.length_a   1.000
_cell.length_b   1.000
_cell.length_c   1.000
_cell.angle_alpha   90.00
_cell.angle_beta   90.00
_cell.angle_gamma   90.00
#
_symmetry.space_group_name_H-M   'P 1'
#
loop_
_entity.id
_entity.type
_entity.pdbx_description
1 polymer ?
#
loop_
_entity_poly.entity_id
_entity_poly.type
_entity_poly.pdbx_seq_one_letter_code
_entity_poly.pdbx_strand_id
1 'polypeptide(L)'
;MMIVYVLASLFGNVGKGLAIIILVLSISGGGGNYPIQVSGKFFQMINPFLPFTHAVNLLRESAGGIYWPTATNAIWIMIGLFIVFGIVGTAVYPFIESKMKKLQEYSHESHIFH
;
A
#
# COMPACT_ATOMS: atom_id res chain seq x y z
N MET A 1 4.72 -1.18 5.66
CA MET A 1 4.71 -2.67 5.75
C MET A 1 3.36 -3.25 6.12
N MET A 2 2.51 -2.56 6.90
CA MET A 2 1.17 -3.05 7.24
C MET A 2 0.28 -3.35 6.02
N ILE A 3 0.23 -2.46 5.01
CA ILE A 3 -0.56 -2.66 3.79
C ILE A 3 -0.19 -3.96 3.07
N VAL A 4 1.12 -4.18 2.86
CA VAL A 4 1.68 -5.38 2.23
C VAL A 4 1.32 -6.62 3.06
N TYR A 5 1.47 -6.55 4.38
CA TYR A 5 1.16 -7.65 5.28
C TYR A 5 -0.33 -8.03 5.21
N VAL A 6 -1.23 -7.05 5.28
CA VAL A 6 -2.67 -7.27 5.21
C VAL A 6 -3.06 -7.89 3.87
N LEU A 7 -2.54 -7.37 2.76
CA LEU A 7 -2.81 -7.93 1.43
C LEU A 7 -2.30 -9.38 1.28
N ALA A 8 -1.06 -9.63 1.68
CA ALA A 8 -0.46 -10.96 1.60
C ALA A 8 -1.16 -11.97 2.54
N SER A 9 -1.61 -11.51 3.70
CA SER A 9 -2.30 -12.33 4.70
C SER A 9 -3.73 -12.67 4.26
N LEU A 10 -4.46 -11.72 3.66
CA LEU A 10 -5.84 -11.92 3.22
C LEU A 10 -5.96 -12.76 1.95
N PHE A 11 -5.05 -12.58 0.98
CA PHE A 11 -5.19 -13.17 -0.37
C PHE A 11 -4.08 -14.17 -0.74
N GLY A 12 -3.21 -14.55 0.21
CA GLY A 12 -2.14 -15.51 -0.03
C GLY A 12 -1.21 -15.09 -1.19
N ASN A 13 -0.97 -16.01 -2.13
CA ASN A 13 -0.04 -15.75 -3.26
C ASN A 13 -0.52 -14.64 -4.21
N VAL A 14 -1.83 -14.52 -4.45
CA VAL A 14 -2.39 -13.41 -5.24
C VAL A 14 -2.16 -12.08 -4.52
N GLY A 15 -2.37 -12.07 -3.20
CA GLY A 15 -2.11 -10.90 -2.34
C GLY A 15 -0.67 -10.43 -2.37
N LYS A 16 0.28 -11.38 -2.37
CA LYS A 16 1.71 -11.07 -2.53
C LYS A 16 1.99 -10.42 -3.88
N GLY A 17 1.40 -10.91 -4.97
CA GLY A 17 1.52 -10.31 -6.30
C GLY A 17 1.01 -8.85 -6.33
N LEU A 18 -0.18 -8.62 -5.80
CA LEU A 18 -0.75 -7.27 -5.67
C LEU A 18 0.11 -6.35 -4.80
N ALA A 19 0.64 -6.87 -3.70
CA ALA A 19 1.52 -6.12 -2.81
C ALA A 19 2.82 -5.71 -3.50
N ILE A 20 3.41 -6.56 -4.34
CA ILE A 20 4.59 -6.22 -5.15
C ILE A 20 4.26 -5.08 -6.12
N ILE A 21 3.12 -5.14 -6.81
CA ILE A 21 2.70 -4.07 -7.73
C ILE A 21 2.60 -2.72 -6.99
N ILE A 22 1.94 -2.70 -5.83
CA ILE A 22 1.84 -1.49 -5.00
C ILE A 22 3.22 -1.02 -4.55
N LEU A 23 4.13 -1.94 -4.22
CA LEU A 23 5.50 -1.62 -3.82
C LEU A 23 6.27 -0.93 -4.97
N VAL A 24 6.19 -1.49 -6.18
CA VAL A 24 6.82 -0.92 -7.37
C VAL A 24 6.25 0.45 -7.69
N LEU A 25 4.92 0.60 -7.68
CA LEU A 25 4.26 1.89 -7.87
C LEU A 25 4.68 2.91 -6.81
N SER A 26 4.86 2.48 -5.56
CA SER A 26 5.34 3.34 -4.47
C SER A 26 6.76 3.86 -4.73
N ILE A 27 7.66 3.01 -5.22
CA ILE A 27 9.04 3.40 -5.53
C ILE A 27 9.09 4.35 -6.72
N SER A 28 8.37 4.04 -7.80
CA SER A 28 8.35 4.84 -9.03
C SER A 28 7.59 6.16 -8.84
N GLY A 29 6.46 6.13 -8.15
CA GLY A 29 5.53 7.25 -8.01
C GLY A 29 5.68 8.05 -6.73
N GLY A 30 6.52 7.66 -5.78
CA GLY A 30 6.63 8.32 -4.47
C GLY A 30 7.47 9.60 -4.44
N GLY A 31 8.09 10.00 -5.56
CA GLY A 31 8.86 11.24 -5.64
C GLY A 31 10.18 11.24 -4.85
N GLY A 32 10.72 10.05 -4.55
CA GLY A 32 11.98 9.87 -3.81
C GLY A 32 13.23 9.96 -4.70
N ASN A 33 13.18 9.40 -5.92
CA ASN A 33 14.30 9.44 -6.87
C ASN A 33 14.35 10.76 -7.66
N TYR A 34 13.19 11.25 -8.10
CA TYR A 34 13.04 12.50 -8.85
C TYR A 34 11.75 13.21 -8.43
N PRO A 35 11.63 14.54 -8.63
CA PRO A 35 10.38 15.26 -8.41
C PRO A 35 9.24 14.63 -9.21
N ILE A 36 8.05 14.52 -8.60
CA ILE A 36 6.92 13.90 -9.28
C ILE A 36 6.48 14.67 -10.53
N GLN A 37 6.76 15.97 -10.58
CA GLN A 37 6.44 16.87 -11.69
C GLN A 37 7.14 16.49 -12.99
N VAL A 38 8.31 15.83 -12.93
CA VAL A 38 9.03 15.35 -14.11
C VAL A 38 8.65 13.92 -14.51
N SER A 39 7.79 13.26 -13.72
CA SER A 39 7.28 11.92 -14.01
C SER A 39 6.07 12.00 -14.95
N GLY A 40 5.73 10.89 -15.61
CA GLY A 40 4.55 10.82 -16.48
C GLY A 40 3.24 11.11 -15.73
N LYS A 41 2.21 11.56 -16.47
CA LYS A 41 0.89 11.93 -15.92
C LYS A 41 0.26 10.84 -15.04
N PHE A 42 0.45 9.58 -15.41
CA PHE A 42 -0.01 8.43 -14.62
C PHE A 42 0.56 8.44 -13.19
N PHE A 43 1.87 8.65 -13.05
CA PHE A 43 2.53 8.68 -11.74
C PHE A 43 2.13 9.89 -10.91
N GLN A 44 1.96 11.05 -11.55
CA GLN A 44 1.45 12.25 -10.88
C GLN A 44 0.05 12.05 -10.30
N MET A 45 -0.83 11.35 -11.03
CA MET A 45 -2.20 11.07 -10.58
C MET A 45 -2.26 10.12 -9.38
N ILE A 46 -1.41 9.08 -9.36
CA ILE A 46 -1.40 8.11 -8.26
C ILE A 46 -0.62 8.57 -7.04
N ASN A 47 0.38 9.45 -7.22
CA ASN A 47 1.26 9.98 -6.18
C ASN A 47 0.55 10.37 -4.87
N PRO A 48 -0.52 11.17 -4.86
CA PRO A 48 -1.17 11.59 -3.61
C PRO A 48 -1.78 10.44 -2.81
N PHE A 49 -2.12 9.33 -3.46
CA PHE A 49 -2.72 8.15 -2.81
C PHE A 49 -1.67 7.18 -2.25
N LEU A 50 -0.41 7.34 -2.63
CA LEU A 50 0.66 6.44 -2.21
C LEU A 50 1.17 6.85 -0.81
N PRO A 51 1.23 5.91 0.15
CA PRO A 51 1.76 6.20 1.49
C PRO A 51 3.23 6.64 1.44
N PHE A 52 3.99 6.14 0.47
CA PHE A 52 5.41 6.45 0.32
C PHE A 52 5.66 7.92 -0.04
N THR A 53 4.74 8.55 -0.78
CA THR A 53 4.79 9.99 -1.09
C THR A 53 4.83 10.85 0.17
N HIS A 54 3.93 10.56 1.12
CA HIS A 54 3.83 11.30 2.37
C HIS A 54 5.04 11.06 3.26
N ALA A 55 5.59 9.84 3.27
CA ALA A 55 6.82 9.53 3.99
C ALA A 55 8.04 10.29 3.43
N VAL A 56 8.18 10.35 2.11
CA VAL A 56 9.27 11.10 1.45
C VAL A 56 9.15 12.59 1.72
N ASN A 57 7.93 13.15 1.68
CA ASN A 57 7.69 14.56 1.99
C ASN A 57 8.06 14.89 3.44
N LEU A 58 7.67 14.05 4.41
CA LEU A 58 8.06 14.22 5.82
C LEU A 58 9.56 14.17 6.04
N LEU A 59 10.24 13.23 5.36
CA LEU A 59 11.70 13.15 5.43
C LEU A 59 12.36 14.42 4.86
N ARG A 60 11.84 14.93 3.74
CA ARG A 60 12.33 16.16 3.09
C ARG A 60 12.15 17.38 3.98
N GLU A 61 10.98 17.54 4.59
CA GLU A 61 10.72 18.64 5.53
C GLU A 61 11.58 18.54 6.78
N SER A 62 11.80 17.34 7.31
CA SER A 62 12.67 17.13 8.46
C SER A 62 14.13 17.50 8.16
N ALA A 63 14.60 17.28 6.93
CA ALA A 63 15.96 17.59 6.51
C ALA A 63 16.17 19.05 6.07
N GLY A 64 15.17 19.65 5.40
CA GLY A 64 15.25 20.99 4.81
C GLY A 64 14.68 22.13 5.65
N GLY A 65 14.03 21.81 6.78
CA GLY A 65 13.30 22.76 7.60
C GLY A 65 11.79 22.46 7.57
N ILE A 66 11.22 22.22 8.75
CA ILE A 66 9.84 21.72 8.87
C ILE A 66 8.86 22.87 8.65
N TYR A 67 7.97 22.71 7.67
CA TYR A 67 6.79 23.54 7.53
C TYR A 67 5.59 22.79 8.11
N TRP A 68 5.30 23.07 9.38
CA TRP A 68 4.33 22.34 10.19
C TRP A 68 2.98 22.04 9.52
N PRO A 69 2.35 22.95 8.74
CA PRO A 69 1.10 22.62 8.06
C PRO A 69 1.21 21.47 7.04
N THR A 70 2.32 21.35 6.32
CA THR A 70 2.50 20.26 5.35
C THR A 70 2.90 18.97 6.06
N ALA A 71 3.83 19.02 7.02
CA ALA A 71 4.18 17.88 7.85
C ALA A 71 2.97 17.28 8.58
N THR A 72 2.16 18.11 9.24
CA THR A 72 1.00 17.63 9.98
C THR A 72 -0.02 16.95 9.07
N ASN A 73 -0.29 17.51 7.88
CA ASN A 73 -1.15 16.87 6.89
C ASN A 73 -0.62 15.49 6.45
N ALA A 74 0.67 15.38 6.13
CA ALA A 74 1.28 14.11 5.76
C ALA A 74 1.21 13.09 6.90
N ILE A 75 1.44 13.52 8.15
CA ILE A 75 1.31 12.67 9.35
C ILE A 75 -0.12 12.15 9.50
N TRP A 76 -1.12 13.02 9.39
CA TRP A 76 -2.53 12.63 9.50
C TRP A 76 -2.95 11.63 8.43
N ILE A 77 -2.51 11.82 7.19
CA ILE A 77 -2.78 10.88 6.11
C ILE A 77 -2.13 9.53 6.39
N MET A 78 -0.87 9.50 6.86
CA MET A 78 -0.20 8.25 7.19
C MET A 78 -0.85 7.52 8.38
N ILE A 79 -1.27 8.24 9.42
CA ILE A 79 -2.01 7.68 10.55
C ILE A 79 -3.36 7.12 10.07
N GLY A 80 -4.09 7.89 9.25
CA GLY A 80 -5.36 7.45 8.67
C GLY A 80 -5.20 6.16 7.86
N LEU A 81 -4.21 6.10 6.97
CA LEU A 81 -3.92 4.89 6.20
C LEU A 81 -3.54 3.70 7.11
N PHE A 82 -2.76 3.93 8.16
CA PHE A 82 -2.40 2.89 9.11
C PHE A 82 -3.63 2.33 9.84
N ILE A 83 -4.49 3.21 10.36
CA ILE A 83 -5.73 2.82 11.04
C ILE A 83 -6.67 2.11 10.09
N VAL A 84 -6.90 2.64 8.89
CA VAL A 84 -7.79 2.04 7.89
C VAL A 84 -7.30 0.65 7.52
N PHE A 85 -6.04 0.49 7.10
CA PHE A 85 -5.53 -0.83 6.72
C PHE A 85 -5.39 -1.78 7.93
N GLY A 86 -5.11 -1.26 9.12
CA GLY A 86 -5.07 -2.04 10.34
C GLY A 86 -6.43 -2.59 10.73
N ILE A 87 -7.45 -1.75 10.80
CA ILE A 87 -8.83 -2.14 11.15
C ILE A 87 -9.44 -3.00 10.05
N VAL A 88 -9.32 -2.59 8.78
CA VAL A 88 -9.81 -3.40 7.66
C VAL A 88 -9.10 -4.75 7.67
N GLY A 89 -7.78 -4.76 7.87
CA GLY A 89 -7.02 -5.99 8.00
C GLY A 89 -7.57 -6.91 9.07
N THR A 90 -7.71 -6.44 10.32
CA THR A 90 -8.17 -7.27 11.44
C THR A 90 -9.64 -7.68 11.36
N ALA A 91 -10.53 -6.77 10.96
CA ALA A 91 -11.97 -7.04 10.88
C ALA A 91 -12.33 -7.94 9.70
N VAL A 92 -11.64 -7.78 8.57
CA VAL A 92 -11.91 -8.54 7.34
C VAL A 92 -11.16 -9.87 7.32
N TYR A 93 -10.08 -10.01 8.09
CA TYR A 93 -9.31 -11.25 8.23
C TYR A 93 -10.16 -12.51 8.46
N PRO A 94 -11.01 -12.59 9.50
CA PRO A 94 -11.81 -13.79 9.75
C PRO A 94 -12.81 -14.09 8.62
N PHE A 95 -13.34 -13.06 7.96
CA PHE A 95 -14.32 -13.23 6.89
C PHE A 95 -13.67 -13.74 5.60
N ILE A 96 -12.55 -13.14 5.20
CA ILE A 96 -11.84 -13.51 3.97
C ILE A 96 -11.10 -14.83 4.13
N GLU A 97 -10.49 -15.12 5.28
CA GLU A 97 -9.79 -16.40 5.50
C GLU A 97 -10.71 -17.60 5.23
N SER A 98 -11.97 -17.53 5.70
CA SER A 98 -12.95 -18.60 5.47
C SER A 98 -13.29 -18.81 3.99
N LYS A 99 -13.39 -17.73 3.20
CA LYS A 99 -13.69 -17.78 1.77
C LYS A 99 -12.47 -18.20 0.96
N MET A 100 -11.28 -17.76 1.36
CA MET A 100 -10.03 -18.08 0.67
C MET A 100 -9.67 -19.55 0.84
N LYS A 101 -9.89 -20.15 2.02
CA LYS A 101 -9.72 -21.59 2.24
C LYS A 101 -10.61 -22.42 1.32
N LYS A 102 -11.89 -22.06 1.21
CA LYS A 102 -12.82 -22.73 0.28
C LYS A 102 -12.39 -22.60 -1.18
N LEU A 103 -11.99 -21.40 -1.61
CA LEU A 103 -11.50 -21.17 -2.98
C LEU A 103 -10.21 -21.96 -3.27
N GLN A 104 -9.32 -22.12 -2.29
CA GLN A 104 -8.12 -22.93 -2.43
C GLN A 104 -8.43 -24.43 -2.51
N GLU A 105 -9.40 -24.93 -1.75
CA GLU A 105 -9.89 -26.31 -1.85
C GLU A 105 -10.45 -26.59 -3.26
N TYR A 106 -11.32 -25.73 -3.78
CA TYR A 106 -11.86 -25.87 -5.15
C TYR A 106 -10.78 -25.78 -6.24
N SER A 107 -9.74 -24.96 -6.04
CA SER A 107 -8.62 -24.86 -6.98
C SER A 107 -7.73 -26.10 -6.97
N HIS A 108 -7.59 -26.78 -5.82
CA HIS A 108 -6.85 -28.04 -5.72
C HIS A 108 -7.65 -29.21 -6.29
N GLU A 109 -8.96 -29.23 -6.09
CA GLU A 109 -9.84 -30.27 -6.66
C GLU A 109 -9.99 -30.17 -8.18
N SER A 110 -9.84 -28.98 -8.76
CA SER A 110 -10.08 -28.77 -10.20
C SER A 110 -8.86 -29.03 -11.10
N HIS A 111 -7.70 -29.42 -10.58
CA HIS A 111 -6.54 -29.83 -11.38
C HIS A 111 -6.05 -28.79 -12.42
N ILE A 112 -6.43 -27.51 -12.27
CA ILE A 112 -6.18 -26.44 -13.26
C ILE A 112 -4.78 -25.81 -13.08
N PHE A 113 -4.18 -25.95 -11.90
CA PHE A 113 -2.84 -25.44 -11.63
C PHE A 113 -2.01 -26.53 -10.97
N HIS A 114 -1.19 -27.20 -11.78
CA HIS A 114 0.00 -27.93 -11.37
C HIS A 114 1.19 -26.95 -11.39
#